data_AF-A0A1J5WSZ8-F1
#
_entry.id   AF-A0A1J5WSZ8-F1
#
_cell.length_a   1.000
_cell.length_b   1.000
_cell.length_c   1.000
_cell.angle_alpha   90.00
_cell.angle_beta   90.00
_cell.angle_gamma   90.00
#
_symmetry.space_group_name_H-M   'P 1'
#
loop_
_entity.id
_entity.type
_entity.pdbx_description
1 polymer ?
#
loop_
_entity_poly.entity_id
_entity_poly.type
_entity_poly.pdbx_seq_one_letter_code
_entity_poly.pdbx_strand_id
1 'polypeptide(L)'
;MHEENVMEKLEVCAYGSEDITGILKEENNSVWVGKVKWLYLRFCAMEILPKLGFHEENEIELFTMSIVAKYLTEMLKTKNNSIWIGKMKRLDLFNDETQILPKLRIHGENVMDVFSLNTDKTEHITEILKMENNSLWIGRVKKLALSGYAAETLPKLKLHDENVMEELILNTAEAKHITEILKTENSSIWVGKVKKLVLRRHTVEILPKLRLHCENVMEDLLLDADHYKHVTEILKTKKKSVWIGKVKKLRLEGDAKRIKDKLDFILITPRSE
;
A
#
# COMPACT_ATOMS: atom_id res chain seq x y z
N MET A 1 26.14 -5.45 -20.31
CA MET A 1 25.92 -4.06 -19.84
C MET A 1 26.92 -3.78 -18.74
N HIS A 2 27.58 -2.62 -18.76
CA HIS A 2 28.51 -2.20 -17.70
C HIS A 2 27.72 -1.92 -16.41
N GLU A 3 28.32 -2.16 -15.24
CA GLU A 3 27.66 -1.98 -13.92
C GLU A 3 27.16 -0.55 -13.66
N GLU A 4 27.77 0.45 -14.32
CA GLU A 4 27.39 1.87 -14.19
C GLU A 4 26.29 2.32 -15.16
N ASN A 5 25.93 1.50 -16.16
CA ASN A 5 24.94 1.91 -17.14
C ASN A 5 23.53 1.85 -16.56
N VAL A 6 22.86 3.01 -16.56
CA VAL A 6 21.44 3.13 -16.22
C VAL A 6 20.62 3.00 -17.50
N MET A 7 19.89 1.90 -17.63
CA MET A 7 18.89 1.72 -18.67
C MET A 7 17.68 2.60 -18.34
N GLU A 8 17.33 3.51 -19.26
CA GLU A 8 16.17 4.39 -19.07
C GLU A 8 14.87 3.58 -18.96
N LYS A 9 14.72 2.56 -19.82
CA LYS A 9 13.49 1.79 -19.92
C LYS A 9 13.78 0.35 -20.33
N LEU A 10 13.27 -0.59 -19.54
CA LEU A 10 13.11 -2.00 -19.91
C LEU A 10 11.63 -2.28 -20.15
N GLU A 11 11.26 -2.59 -21.38
CA GLU A 11 9.89 -2.95 -21.74
C GLU A 11 9.86 -4.32 -22.41
N VAL A 12 9.15 -5.26 -21.78
CA VAL A 12 8.98 -6.61 -22.28
C VAL A 12 7.49 -6.91 -22.39
N CYS A 13 7.08 -7.32 -23.58
CA CYS A 13 5.73 -7.74 -23.90
C CYS A 13 5.79 -9.17 -24.43
N ALA A 14 5.02 -10.06 -23.82
CA ALA A 14 4.97 -11.45 -24.24
C ALA A 14 3.51 -11.91 -24.20
N TYR A 15 2.95 -12.33 -25.33
CA TYR A 15 1.53 -12.67 -25.44
C TYR A 15 1.27 -14.15 -25.11
N GLY A 16 2.31 -14.98 -25.20
CA GLY A 16 2.31 -16.37 -24.78
C GLY A 16 3.61 -16.77 -24.08
N SER A 17 3.56 -17.81 -23.25
CA SER A 17 4.74 -18.26 -22.49
C SER A 17 5.84 -18.82 -23.40
N GLU A 18 5.48 -19.23 -24.62
CA GLU A 18 6.40 -19.57 -25.71
C GLU A 18 7.37 -18.44 -26.05
N ASP A 19 6.94 -17.18 -25.96
CA ASP A 19 7.75 -15.99 -26.28
C ASP A 19 8.93 -15.80 -25.30
N ILE A 20 8.79 -16.33 -24.08
CA ILE A 20 9.72 -16.12 -22.97
C ILE A 20 10.35 -17.42 -22.47
N THR A 21 10.07 -18.55 -23.11
CA THR A 21 10.51 -19.89 -22.66
C THR A 21 12.03 -20.00 -22.51
N GLY A 22 12.81 -19.28 -23.34
CA GLY A 22 14.26 -19.19 -23.18
C GLY A 22 14.66 -18.60 -21.83
N ILE A 23 14.08 -17.45 -21.48
CA ILE A 23 14.35 -16.76 -20.21
C ILE A 23 13.79 -17.55 -19.02
N LEU A 24 12.65 -18.21 -19.15
CA LEU A 24 12.06 -18.98 -18.04
C LEU A 24 12.93 -20.16 -17.58
N LYS A 25 13.80 -20.69 -18.46
CA LYS A 25 14.76 -21.76 -18.13
C LYS A 25 15.98 -21.28 -17.35
N GLU A 26 16.21 -19.96 -17.33
CA GLU A 26 17.33 -19.36 -16.63
C GLU A 26 17.18 -19.48 -15.11
N GLU A 27 18.31 -19.40 -14.41
CA GLU A 27 18.32 -19.32 -12.95
C GLU A 27 17.75 -17.97 -12.48
N ASN A 28 17.28 -17.92 -11.23
CA ASN A 28 16.77 -16.66 -10.70
C ASN A 28 17.91 -15.63 -10.58
N ASN A 29 17.64 -14.39 -10.98
CA ASN A 29 18.61 -13.30 -11.07
C ASN A 29 19.76 -13.49 -12.09
N SER A 30 19.76 -14.52 -12.95
CA SER A 30 20.87 -14.72 -13.91
C SER A 30 20.75 -13.83 -15.16
N VAL A 31 19.56 -13.34 -15.49
CA VAL A 31 19.35 -12.42 -16.62
C VAL A 31 19.65 -10.99 -16.17
N TRP A 32 20.92 -10.60 -16.24
CA TRP A 32 21.40 -9.32 -15.73
C TRP A 32 20.91 -8.13 -16.57
N VAL A 33 20.13 -7.24 -15.93
CA VAL A 33 19.60 -6.00 -16.50
C VAL A 33 20.16 -4.74 -15.83
N GLY A 34 21.06 -4.86 -14.86
CA GLY A 34 21.75 -3.71 -14.25
C GLY A 34 20.80 -2.73 -13.55
N LYS A 35 20.99 -1.43 -13.79
CA LYS A 35 20.14 -0.35 -13.28
C LYS A 35 19.06 -0.01 -14.31
N VAL A 36 17.79 0.05 -13.90
CA VAL A 36 16.62 0.32 -14.75
C VAL A 36 15.75 1.38 -14.10
N LYS A 37 15.51 2.52 -14.78
CA LYS A 37 14.59 3.54 -14.26
C LYS A 37 13.13 3.13 -14.42
N TRP A 38 12.72 2.67 -15.60
CA TRP A 38 11.34 2.26 -15.86
C TRP A 38 11.24 0.79 -16.26
N LEU A 39 10.47 0.02 -15.51
CA LEU A 39 10.25 -1.41 -15.75
C LEU A 39 8.81 -1.65 -16.17
N TYR A 40 8.61 -2.10 -17.41
CA TYR A 40 7.31 -2.44 -17.98
C TYR A 40 7.29 -3.91 -18.38
N LEU A 41 6.50 -4.70 -17.66
CA LEU A 41 6.32 -6.13 -17.93
C LEU A 41 4.84 -6.40 -18.21
N ARG A 42 4.51 -6.70 -19.48
CA ARG A 42 3.12 -6.90 -19.93
C ARG A 42 2.81 -8.35 -20.22
N PHE A 43 1.60 -8.76 -19.86
CA PHE A 43 1.02 -10.08 -20.06
C PHE A 43 1.86 -11.18 -19.38
N CYS A 44 2.34 -12.22 -20.11
CA CYS A 44 3.15 -13.27 -19.49
C CYS A 44 4.59 -12.83 -19.19
N ALA A 45 5.03 -11.65 -19.66
CA ALA A 45 6.36 -11.13 -19.35
C ALA A 45 6.60 -10.90 -17.84
N MET A 46 5.55 -10.92 -17.01
CA MET A 46 5.74 -10.90 -15.56
C MET A 46 6.39 -12.17 -15.01
N GLU A 47 6.28 -13.31 -15.69
CA GLU A 47 6.90 -14.57 -15.27
C GLU A 47 8.43 -14.53 -15.35
N ILE A 48 9.01 -13.61 -16.13
CA ILE A 48 10.47 -13.45 -16.20
C ILE A 48 11.03 -12.58 -15.07
N LEU A 49 10.19 -11.88 -14.29
CA LEU A 49 10.66 -10.98 -13.23
C LEU A 49 11.61 -11.66 -12.23
N PRO A 50 11.36 -12.89 -11.73
CA PRO A 50 12.31 -13.59 -10.85
C PRO A 50 13.66 -13.93 -11.51
N LYS A 51 13.71 -13.91 -12.86
CA LYS A 51 14.92 -14.21 -13.65
C LYS A 51 15.80 -12.99 -13.83
N LEU A 52 15.22 -11.79 -13.75
CA LEU A 52 15.93 -10.54 -13.92
C LEU A 52 16.83 -10.24 -12.72
N GLY A 53 18.12 -10.02 -12.99
CA GLY A 53 19.10 -9.56 -12.00
C GLY A 53 19.26 -8.04 -12.08
N PHE A 54 18.97 -7.35 -10.98
CA PHE A 54 19.14 -5.90 -10.86
C PHE A 54 20.36 -5.55 -10.01
N HIS A 55 20.97 -4.40 -10.31
CA HIS A 55 22.03 -3.84 -9.49
C HIS A 55 21.56 -3.57 -8.05
N GLU A 56 22.46 -3.63 -7.07
CA GLU A 56 22.12 -3.38 -5.66
C GLU A 56 21.61 -1.94 -5.43
N GLU A 57 22.23 -0.98 -6.09
CA GLU A 57 21.78 0.42 -6.12
C GLU A 57 20.69 0.72 -7.17
N ASN A 58 19.95 -0.29 -7.65
CA ASN A 58 18.88 -0.04 -8.61
C ASN A 58 17.81 0.87 -8.01
N GLU A 59 17.35 1.87 -8.77
CA GLU A 59 16.29 2.79 -8.36
C GLU A 59 15.27 2.91 -9.49
N ILE A 60 14.14 2.23 -9.31
CA ILE A 60 13.01 2.23 -10.24
C ILE A 60 12.15 3.47 -9.97
N GLU A 61 12.03 4.35 -10.94
CA GLU A 61 11.10 5.47 -10.84
C GLU A 61 9.65 5.01 -11.04
N LEU A 62 9.43 4.04 -11.93
CA LEU A 62 8.12 3.50 -12.23
C LEU A 62 8.20 2.00 -12.54
N PHE A 63 7.50 1.20 -11.74
CA PHE A 63 7.22 -0.19 -12.05
C PHE A 63 5.76 -0.32 -12.50
N THR A 64 5.54 -0.77 -13.73
CA THR A 64 4.20 -0.99 -14.27
C THR A 64 4.11 -2.40 -14.84
N MET A 65 2.99 -3.05 -14.56
CA MET A 65 2.65 -4.34 -15.13
C MET A 65 1.24 -4.34 -15.67
N SER A 66 0.94 -5.38 -16.44
CA SER A 66 -0.43 -5.75 -16.77
C SER A 66 -0.44 -7.26 -16.82
N ILE A 67 -0.98 -7.90 -15.78
CA ILE A 67 -1.05 -9.36 -15.68
C ILE A 67 -2.42 -9.85 -16.14
N VAL A 68 -2.42 -10.94 -16.89
CA VAL A 68 -3.61 -11.77 -17.04
C VAL A 68 -3.53 -12.87 -15.98
N ALA A 69 -4.56 -13.01 -15.14
CA ALA A 69 -4.59 -13.91 -13.97
C ALA A 69 -3.99 -15.31 -14.22
N LYS A 70 -4.22 -15.89 -15.41
CA LYS A 70 -3.70 -17.22 -15.80
C LYS A 70 -2.16 -17.35 -15.73
N TYR A 71 -1.43 -16.26 -15.97
CA TYR A 71 0.05 -16.23 -15.98
C TYR A 71 0.67 -15.91 -14.59
N LEU A 72 -0.17 -15.63 -13.61
CA LEU A 72 0.28 -15.31 -12.25
C LEU A 72 0.76 -16.57 -11.50
N THR A 73 0.30 -17.75 -11.92
CA THR A 73 0.50 -19.04 -11.24
C THR A 73 1.96 -19.36 -10.95
N GLU A 74 2.85 -19.24 -11.93
CA GLU A 74 4.28 -19.55 -11.73
C GLU A 74 4.97 -18.51 -10.85
N MET A 75 4.66 -17.23 -11.08
CA MET A 75 5.20 -16.13 -10.29
C MET A 75 4.82 -16.28 -8.80
N LEU A 76 3.61 -16.78 -8.48
CA LEU A 76 3.18 -17.00 -7.10
C LEU A 76 3.87 -18.16 -6.37
N LYS A 77 4.48 -19.10 -7.10
CA LYS A 77 5.32 -20.16 -6.49
C LYS A 77 6.64 -19.62 -5.94
N THR A 78 7.03 -18.42 -6.35
CA THR A 78 8.23 -17.74 -5.86
C THR A 78 8.13 -17.48 -4.36
N LYS A 79 9.25 -17.62 -3.64
CA LYS A 79 9.31 -17.34 -2.21
C LYS A 79 9.03 -15.87 -1.93
N ASN A 80 8.36 -15.57 -0.83
CA ASN A 80 8.16 -14.19 -0.40
C ASN A 80 9.49 -13.49 -0.17
N ASN A 81 9.54 -12.19 -0.47
CA ASN A 81 10.72 -11.34 -0.31
C ASN A 81 11.97 -11.87 -1.05
N SER A 82 11.80 -12.50 -2.23
CA SER A 82 12.92 -13.09 -2.98
C SER A 82 13.25 -12.37 -4.29
N ILE A 83 12.35 -11.55 -4.81
CA ILE A 83 12.57 -10.80 -6.05
C ILE A 83 13.15 -9.42 -5.71
N TRP A 84 14.46 -9.25 -5.87
CA TRP A 84 15.10 -7.95 -5.66
C TRP A 84 14.78 -6.98 -6.80
N ILE A 85 14.28 -5.80 -6.47
CA ILE A 85 14.03 -4.73 -7.46
C ILE A 85 14.73 -3.41 -7.11
N GLY A 86 15.40 -3.35 -5.95
CA GLY A 86 16.08 -2.15 -5.45
C GLY A 86 15.13 -1.17 -4.76
N LYS A 87 15.42 0.12 -4.92
CA LYS A 87 14.56 1.24 -4.50
C LYS A 87 13.48 1.48 -5.56
N MET A 88 12.36 2.02 -5.12
CA MET A 88 11.20 2.29 -5.97
C MET A 88 10.49 3.56 -5.54
N LYS A 89 10.32 4.51 -6.49
CA LYS A 89 9.57 5.75 -6.26
C LYS A 89 8.07 5.53 -6.32
N ARG A 90 7.57 4.61 -7.16
CA ARG A 90 6.14 4.40 -7.35
C ARG A 90 5.77 2.93 -7.59
N LEU A 91 4.81 2.45 -6.81
CA LEU A 91 4.17 1.14 -6.98
C LEU A 91 2.65 1.31 -6.96
N ASP A 92 2.01 1.04 -8.10
CA ASP A 92 0.56 0.91 -8.20
C ASP A 92 0.23 -0.53 -8.59
N LEU A 93 -0.59 -1.23 -7.80
CA LEU A 93 -1.05 -2.58 -8.11
C LEU A 93 -2.58 -2.65 -8.08
N PHE A 94 -3.16 -3.19 -9.15
CA PHE A 94 -4.60 -3.30 -9.33
C PHE A 94 -5.03 -4.76 -9.47
N ASN A 95 -6.10 -5.13 -8.77
CA ASN A 95 -6.73 -6.45 -8.84
C ASN A 95 -5.70 -7.57 -8.67
N ASP A 96 -5.60 -8.51 -9.60
CA ASP A 96 -4.69 -9.66 -9.56
C ASP A 96 -3.23 -9.29 -9.27
N GLU A 97 -2.79 -8.09 -9.67
CA GLU A 97 -1.43 -7.60 -9.48
C GLU A 97 -1.08 -7.46 -7.99
N THR A 98 -2.06 -7.26 -7.10
CA THR A 98 -1.77 -7.13 -5.66
C THR A 98 -1.13 -8.39 -5.07
N GLN A 99 -1.33 -9.55 -5.70
CA GLN A 99 -0.73 -10.82 -5.27
C GLN A 99 0.79 -10.87 -5.47
N ILE A 100 1.37 -9.99 -6.29
CA ILE A 100 2.84 -9.96 -6.48
C ILE A 100 3.56 -9.36 -5.27
N LEU A 101 2.86 -8.53 -4.50
CA LEU A 101 3.47 -7.67 -3.49
C LEU A 101 4.31 -8.45 -2.46
N PRO A 102 3.86 -9.61 -1.91
CA PRO A 102 4.69 -10.42 -1.02
C PRO A 102 5.98 -10.95 -1.64
N LYS A 103 6.08 -11.02 -2.98
CA LYS A 103 7.23 -11.59 -3.68
C LYS A 103 8.36 -10.57 -3.84
N LEU A 104 8.00 -9.29 -3.91
CA LEU A 104 8.93 -8.19 -4.08
C LEU A 104 9.77 -7.97 -2.82
N ARG A 105 11.09 -7.80 -3.01
CA ARG A 105 12.04 -7.36 -2.00
C ARG A 105 12.45 -5.92 -2.31
N ILE A 106 11.88 -5.00 -1.53
CA ILE A 106 12.17 -3.57 -1.60
C ILE A 106 13.36 -3.25 -0.68
N HIS A 107 14.25 -2.37 -1.14
CA HIS A 107 15.42 -1.93 -0.36
C HIS A 107 15.01 -1.38 1.02
N GLY A 108 15.84 -1.61 2.05
CA GLY A 108 15.63 -1.09 3.42
C GLY A 108 15.45 0.42 3.44
N GLU A 109 16.41 1.16 2.89
CA GLU A 109 16.35 2.62 2.76
C GLU A 109 15.43 3.16 1.64
N ASN A 110 14.38 2.43 1.25
CA ASN A 110 13.48 2.90 0.20
C ASN A 110 12.61 4.09 0.68
N VAL A 111 12.52 5.12 -0.15
CA VAL A 111 11.61 6.26 0.01
C VAL A 111 10.70 6.32 -1.19
N MET A 112 9.50 5.79 -1.05
CA MET A 112 8.49 5.74 -2.11
C MET A 112 7.64 7.01 -2.10
N ASP A 113 7.45 7.62 -3.25
CA ASP A 113 6.53 8.73 -3.44
C ASP A 113 5.07 8.24 -3.37
N VAL A 114 4.75 7.14 -4.04
CA VAL A 114 3.38 6.60 -4.11
C VAL A 114 3.37 5.08 -3.97
N PHE A 115 2.62 4.59 -2.99
CA PHE A 115 2.23 3.19 -2.87
C PHE A 115 0.70 3.10 -2.92
N SER A 116 0.16 2.50 -3.98
CA SER A 116 -1.28 2.36 -4.19
C SER A 116 -1.69 0.92 -4.46
N LEU A 117 -2.66 0.42 -3.70
CA LEU A 117 -3.28 -0.88 -3.95
C LEU A 117 -4.79 -0.72 -4.12
N ASN A 118 -5.35 -1.36 -5.14
CA ASN A 118 -6.79 -1.37 -5.36
C ASN A 118 -7.25 -2.74 -5.85
N THR A 119 -8.17 -3.37 -5.13
CA THR A 119 -8.76 -4.64 -5.58
C THR A 119 -10.24 -4.72 -5.19
N ASP A 120 -11.06 -5.28 -6.06
CA ASP A 120 -12.47 -5.57 -5.85
C ASP A 120 -12.74 -7.01 -5.36
N LYS A 121 -11.71 -7.86 -5.25
CA LYS A 121 -11.82 -9.23 -4.77
C LYS A 121 -10.82 -9.58 -3.67
N THR A 122 -11.29 -10.39 -2.72
CA THR A 122 -10.46 -10.95 -1.63
C THR A 122 -9.41 -11.95 -2.13
N GLU A 123 -9.67 -12.65 -3.24
CA GLU A 123 -8.73 -13.62 -3.82
C GLU A 123 -7.38 -12.98 -4.15
N HIS A 124 -7.38 -11.72 -4.61
CA HIS A 124 -6.17 -10.98 -4.96
C HIS A 124 -5.28 -10.60 -3.74
N ILE A 125 -5.78 -10.73 -2.50
CA ILE A 125 -5.01 -10.41 -1.28
C ILE A 125 -4.91 -11.59 -0.32
N THR A 126 -5.39 -12.77 -0.70
CA THR A 126 -5.46 -13.93 0.20
C THR A 126 -4.09 -14.32 0.76
N GLU A 127 -3.03 -14.23 -0.04
CA GLU A 127 -1.68 -14.50 0.44
C GLU A 127 -1.20 -13.45 1.45
N ILE A 128 -1.47 -12.17 1.19
CA ILE A 128 -1.12 -11.06 2.10
C ILE A 128 -1.85 -11.22 3.44
N LEU A 129 -3.13 -11.60 3.43
CA LEU A 129 -3.93 -11.77 4.65
C LEU A 129 -3.41 -12.90 5.55
N LYS A 130 -2.77 -13.93 4.97
CA LYS A 130 -2.12 -15.02 5.71
C LYS A 130 -0.81 -14.62 6.38
N MET A 131 -0.21 -13.50 5.97
CA MET A 131 1.03 -13.01 6.58
C MET A 131 0.78 -12.47 7.99
N GLU A 132 1.82 -12.45 8.81
CA GLU A 132 1.77 -11.80 10.12
C GLU A 132 1.58 -10.28 9.96
N ASN A 133 0.99 -9.64 10.97
CA ASN A 133 0.86 -8.18 10.97
C ASN A 133 2.26 -7.53 11.00
N ASN A 134 2.42 -6.39 10.34
CA ASN A 134 3.71 -5.69 10.23
C ASN A 134 4.87 -6.55 9.68
N SER A 135 4.59 -7.50 8.76
CA SER A 135 5.63 -8.37 8.18
C SER A 135 6.06 -7.95 6.77
N LEU A 136 5.25 -7.18 6.06
CA LEU A 136 5.49 -6.80 4.66
C LEU A 136 6.16 -5.43 4.57
N TRP A 137 7.49 -5.41 4.45
CA TRP A 137 8.28 -4.17 4.37
C TRP A 137 8.00 -3.36 3.10
N ILE A 138 7.62 -2.10 3.25
CA ILE A 138 7.42 -1.15 2.14
C ILE A 138 8.25 0.14 2.25
N GLY A 139 9.09 0.25 3.29
CA GLY A 139 9.99 1.39 3.49
C GLY A 139 9.31 2.65 4.02
N ARG A 140 9.84 3.82 3.65
CA ARG A 140 9.20 5.13 3.85
C ARG A 140 8.27 5.40 2.66
N VAL A 141 7.08 5.95 2.91
CA VAL A 141 6.06 6.21 1.89
C VAL A 141 5.46 7.60 2.10
N LYS A 142 5.53 8.45 1.09
CA LYS A 142 4.90 9.78 1.10
C LYS A 142 3.39 9.70 0.94
N LYS A 143 2.90 8.90 -0.02
CA LYS A 143 1.46 8.69 -0.26
C LYS A 143 1.10 7.20 -0.24
N LEU A 144 0.27 6.80 0.71
CA LEU A 144 -0.31 5.46 0.79
C LEU A 144 -1.80 5.53 0.46
N ALA A 145 -2.22 4.83 -0.59
CA ALA A 145 -3.61 4.75 -1.02
C ALA A 145 -4.08 3.29 -1.09
N LEU A 146 -5.11 2.92 -0.33
CA LEU A 146 -5.69 1.58 -0.37
C LEU A 146 -7.20 1.66 -0.62
N SER A 147 -7.69 0.91 -1.62
CA SER A 147 -9.12 0.87 -1.93
C SER A 147 -9.67 -0.54 -2.19
N GLY A 148 -10.96 -0.69 -1.90
CA GLY A 148 -11.63 -1.99 -1.96
C GLY A 148 -11.03 -2.97 -0.94
N TYR A 149 -10.92 -4.25 -1.29
CA TYR A 149 -10.32 -5.26 -0.41
C TYR A 149 -8.87 -4.92 -0.03
N ALA A 150 -8.14 -4.11 -0.82
CA ALA A 150 -6.77 -3.76 -0.52
C ALA A 150 -6.61 -3.03 0.81
N ALA A 151 -7.67 -2.40 1.34
CA ALA A 151 -7.66 -1.83 2.69
C ALA A 151 -7.28 -2.88 3.75
N GLU A 152 -7.72 -4.14 3.61
CA GLU A 152 -7.42 -5.23 4.56
C GLU A 152 -5.94 -5.61 4.61
N THR A 153 -5.14 -5.14 3.65
CA THR A 153 -3.68 -5.32 3.68
C THR A 153 -2.99 -4.38 4.67
N LEU A 154 -3.64 -3.28 5.08
CA LEU A 154 -3.03 -2.25 5.92
C LEU A 154 -2.35 -2.79 7.20
N PRO A 155 -2.95 -3.72 7.99
CA PRO A 155 -2.30 -4.29 9.17
C PRO A 155 -1.05 -5.13 8.86
N LYS A 156 -0.88 -5.56 7.61
CA LYS A 156 0.23 -6.42 7.16
C LYS A 156 1.45 -5.60 6.73
N LEU A 157 1.22 -4.36 6.29
CA LEU A 157 2.27 -3.45 5.83
C LEU A 157 3.16 -3.02 7.00
N LYS A 158 4.47 -3.05 6.77
CA LYS A 158 5.50 -2.53 7.68
C LYS A 158 6.14 -1.30 7.05
N LEU A 159 5.81 -0.15 7.63
CA LEU A 159 6.45 1.13 7.35
C LEU A 159 7.71 1.28 8.20
N HIS A 160 8.63 2.12 7.73
CA HIS A 160 9.73 2.58 8.57
C HIS A 160 9.20 3.36 9.79
N ASP A 161 9.81 3.20 10.97
CA ASP A 161 9.31 3.80 12.23
C ASP A 161 9.27 5.34 12.18
N GLU A 162 10.26 5.94 11.54
CA GLU A 162 10.35 7.39 11.29
C GLU A 162 9.55 7.89 10.06
N ASN A 163 8.63 7.09 9.51
CA ASN A 163 7.89 7.50 8.32
C ASN A 163 7.03 8.75 8.61
N VAL A 164 7.20 9.78 7.77
CA VAL A 164 6.37 10.99 7.75
C VAL A 164 5.61 11.01 6.43
N MET A 165 4.39 10.53 6.47
CA MET A 165 3.51 10.42 5.32
C MET A 165 2.82 11.77 5.03
N GLU A 166 2.81 12.16 3.76
CA GLU A 166 2.05 13.32 3.28
C GLU A 166 0.56 12.99 3.21
N GLU A 167 0.18 11.83 2.65
CA GLU A 167 -1.21 11.42 2.51
C GLU A 167 -1.43 9.93 2.82
N LEU A 168 -2.37 9.63 3.72
CA LEU A 168 -2.97 8.31 3.89
C LEU A 168 -4.41 8.36 3.39
N ILE A 169 -4.73 7.59 2.36
CA ILE A 169 -6.07 7.55 1.74
C ILE A 169 -6.61 6.13 1.79
N LEU A 170 -7.75 5.94 2.45
CA LEU A 170 -8.44 4.66 2.52
C LEU A 170 -9.88 4.84 2.01
N ASN A 171 -10.34 3.94 1.13
CA ASN A 171 -11.68 4.03 0.55
C ASN A 171 -12.29 2.65 0.25
N THR A 172 -13.41 2.32 0.90
CA THR A 172 -14.09 1.04 0.70
C THR A 172 -15.60 1.22 0.61
N ALA A 173 -16.21 0.72 -0.47
CA ALA A 173 -17.64 0.82 -0.70
C ALA A 173 -18.48 -0.20 0.08
N GLU A 174 -17.87 -1.28 0.56
CA GLU A 174 -18.56 -2.38 1.22
C GLU A 174 -17.92 -2.71 2.57
N ALA A 175 -18.74 -3.02 3.57
CA ALA A 175 -18.30 -3.39 4.92
C ALA A 175 -17.36 -4.60 4.90
N LYS A 176 -17.59 -5.55 3.97
CA LYS A 176 -16.78 -6.77 3.83
C LYS A 176 -15.29 -6.48 3.56
N HIS A 177 -14.97 -5.31 3.01
CA HIS A 177 -13.60 -4.88 2.68
C HIS A 177 -12.78 -4.38 3.88
N ILE A 178 -13.33 -4.40 5.09
CA ILE A 178 -12.63 -3.98 6.32
C ILE A 178 -12.83 -4.97 7.47
N THR A 179 -13.38 -6.15 7.19
CA THR A 179 -13.82 -7.09 8.22
C THR A 179 -12.66 -7.53 9.10
N GLU A 180 -11.52 -7.86 8.49
CA GLU A 180 -10.32 -8.27 9.24
C GLU A 180 -9.72 -7.11 10.04
N ILE A 181 -9.79 -5.88 9.51
CA ILE A 181 -9.30 -4.68 10.22
C ILE A 181 -10.14 -4.43 11.47
N LEU A 182 -11.46 -4.56 11.39
CA LEU A 182 -12.34 -4.30 12.53
C LEU A 182 -12.14 -5.28 13.70
N LYS A 183 -11.64 -6.49 13.42
CA LYS A 183 -11.25 -7.49 14.44
C LYS A 183 -9.98 -7.14 15.19
N THR A 184 -9.14 -6.25 14.66
CA THR A 184 -7.91 -5.82 15.35
C THR A 184 -8.23 -4.99 16.60
N GLU A 185 -7.29 -4.95 17.54
CA GLU A 185 -7.41 -4.08 18.71
C GLU A 185 -7.39 -2.61 18.30
N ASN A 186 -8.01 -1.75 19.10
CA ASN A 186 -7.94 -0.30 18.87
C ASN A 186 -6.49 0.17 19.01
N SER A 187 -6.10 1.12 18.16
CA SER A 187 -4.74 1.66 18.13
C SER A 187 -3.64 0.60 17.96
N SER A 188 -3.90 -0.46 17.21
CA SER A 188 -2.93 -1.53 16.93
C SER A 188 -2.21 -1.38 15.58
N ILE A 189 -2.79 -0.64 14.63
CA ILE A 189 -2.26 -0.49 13.27
C ILE A 189 -1.37 0.75 13.20
N TRP A 190 -0.06 0.56 13.20
CA TRP A 190 0.90 1.66 13.13
C TRP A 190 0.94 2.30 11.73
N VAL A 191 0.75 3.62 11.66
CA VAL A 191 0.84 4.38 10.40
C VAL A 191 1.85 5.54 10.44
N GLY A 192 2.58 5.71 11.56
CA GLY A 192 3.60 6.75 11.73
C GLY A 192 3.01 8.16 11.88
N LYS A 193 3.74 9.16 11.36
CA LYS A 193 3.27 10.56 11.26
C LYS A 193 2.54 10.73 9.93
N VAL A 194 1.37 11.36 9.94
CA VAL A 194 0.50 11.57 8.76
C VAL A 194 0.05 13.02 8.72
N LYS A 195 0.42 13.75 7.65
CA LYS A 195 -0.01 15.13 7.43
C LYS A 195 -1.47 15.21 7.01
N LYS A 196 -1.92 14.35 6.10
CA LYS A 196 -3.32 14.31 5.64
C LYS A 196 -3.87 12.89 5.70
N LEU A 197 -4.94 12.72 6.47
CA LEU A 197 -5.67 11.44 6.56
C LEU A 197 -7.04 11.60 5.90
N VAL A 198 -7.33 10.74 4.94
CA VAL A 198 -8.61 10.70 4.21
C VAL A 198 -9.21 9.31 4.36
N LEU A 199 -10.34 9.24 5.07
CA LEU A 199 -11.14 8.02 5.21
C LEU A 199 -12.49 8.24 4.53
N ARG A 200 -12.83 7.38 3.58
CA ARG A 200 -14.08 7.42 2.83
C ARG A 200 -14.92 6.16 3.05
N ARG A 201 -16.24 6.35 3.16
CA ARG A 201 -17.23 5.29 3.29
C ARG A 201 -16.93 4.37 4.47
N HIS A 202 -16.96 3.05 4.30
CA HIS A 202 -16.74 2.10 5.40
C HIS A 202 -15.38 2.27 6.09
N THR A 203 -14.35 2.81 5.41
CA THR A 203 -13.06 3.08 6.07
C THR A 203 -13.12 4.16 7.16
N VAL A 204 -14.22 4.91 7.29
CA VAL A 204 -14.39 5.76 8.48
C VAL A 204 -14.38 4.88 9.74
N GLU A 205 -14.97 3.68 9.71
CA GLU A 205 -15.07 2.76 10.85
C GLU A 205 -13.71 2.23 11.36
N ILE A 206 -12.66 2.28 10.54
CA ILE A 206 -11.32 1.81 10.93
C ILE A 206 -10.51 2.87 11.68
N LEU A 207 -10.98 4.12 11.78
CA LEU A 207 -10.28 5.20 12.47
C LEU A 207 -9.79 4.81 13.89
N PRO A 208 -10.59 4.14 14.75
CA PRO A 208 -10.14 3.74 16.08
C PRO A 208 -9.03 2.67 16.07
N LYS A 209 -8.83 1.99 14.95
CA LYS A 209 -7.80 0.94 14.79
C LYS A 209 -6.43 1.52 14.47
N LEU A 210 -6.38 2.72 13.90
CA LEU A 210 -5.14 3.40 13.53
C LEU A 210 -4.39 3.91 14.76
N ARG A 211 -3.08 3.70 14.76
CA ARG A 211 -2.12 4.23 15.73
C ARG A 211 -1.22 5.24 15.04
N LEU A 212 -1.48 6.51 15.30
CA LEU A 212 -0.63 7.62 14.88
C LEU A 212 0.50 7.81 15.89
N HIS A 213 1.64 8.34 15.43
CA HIS A 213 2.72 8.76 16.30
C HIS A 213 2.23 9.82 17.31
N CYS A 214 2.69 9.78 18.58
CA CYS A 214 2.21 10.68 19.63
C CYS A 214 2.47 12.16 19.33
N GLU A 215 3.59 12.46 18.67
CA GLU A 215 3.95 13.80 18.17
C GLU A 215 3.25 14.20 16.86
N ASN A 216 2.31 13.41 16.33
CA ASN A 216 1.69 13.73 15.05
C ASN A 216 0.90 15.05 15.12
N VAL A 217 1.20 15.94 14.18
CA VAL A 217 0.43 17.16 13.93
C VAL A 217 -0.14 17.08 12.52
N MET A 218 -1.39 16.66 12.44
CA MET A 218 -2.09 16.50 11.18
C MET A 218 -2.52 17.87 10.63
N GLU A 219 -2.23 18.12 9.36
CA GLU A 219 -2.70 19.32 8.66
C GLU A 219 -4.20 19.19 8.33
N ASP A 220 -4.64 18.00 7.90
CA ASP A 220 -5.99 17.80 7.41
C ASP A 220 -6.51 16.39 7.72
N LEU A 221 -7.62 16.31 8.45
CA LEU A 221 -8.40 15.09 8.63
C LEU A 221 -9.72 15.21 7.87
N LEU A 222 -9.93 14.36 6.88
CA LEU A 222 -11.19 14.22 6.16
C LEU A 222 -11.82 12.86 6.45
N LEU A 223 -13.01 12.89 7.07
CA LEU A 223 -13.89 11.73 7.21
C LEU A 223 -15.14 11.98 6.37
N ASP A 224 -15.34 11.15 5.35
CA ASP A 224 -16.46 11.25 4.43
C ASP A 224 -17.28 9.96 4.48
N ALA A 225 -18.47 10.05 5.06
CA ALA A 225 -19.42 8.95 5.15
C ALA A 225 -20.74 9.35 4.50
N ASP A 226 -20.91 8.99 3.24
CA ASP A 226 -22.14 9.26 2.46
C ASP A 226 -23.40 8.52 2.98
N HIS A 227 -23.26 7.51 3.84
CA HIS A 227 -24.38 6.73 4.41
C HIS A 227 -24.15 6.37 5.89
N TYR A 228 -25.25 6.22 6.64
CA TYR A 228 -25.23 5.91 8.06
C TYR A 228 -24.48 4.61 8.40
N LYS A 229 -24.58 3.60 7.53
CA LYS A 229 -23.87 2.32 7.65
C LYS A 229 -22.34 2.44 7.66
N HIS A 230 -21.78 3.61 7.30
CA HIS A 230 -20.35 3.88 7.28
C HIS A 230 -19.80 4.37 8.62
N VAL A 231 -20.67 4.57 9.62
CA VAL A 231 -20.27 5.08 10.94
C VAL A 231 -20.85 4.26 12.10
N THR A 232 -21.55 3.17 11.79
CA THR A 232 -22.30 2.37 12.77
C THR A 232 -21.42 1.82 13.89
N GLU A 233 -20.24 1.30 13.57
CA GLU A 233 -19.34 0.76 14.59
C GLU A 233 -18.74 1.85 15.48
N ILE A 234 -18.35 3.00 14.91
CA ILE A 234 -17.81 4.12 15.70
C ILE A 234 -18.87 4.73 16.62
N LEU A 235 -20.14 4.80 16.19
CA LEU A 235 -21.20 5.36 17.01
C LEU A 235 -21.43 4.58 18.32
N LYS A 236 -21.10 3.28 18.33
CA LYS A 236 -21.15 2.42 19.54
C LYS A 236 -20.06 2.75 20.56
N THR A 237 -19.01 3.47 20.16
CA THR A 237 -17.92 3.86 21.06
C THR A 237 -18.36 4.93 22.07
N LYS A 238 -17.59 5.08 23.15
CA LYS A 238 -17.85 6.09 24.17
C LYS A 238 -17.56 7.49 23.62
N LYS A 239 -18.10 8.52 24.28
CA LYS A 239 -17.74 9.91 23.93
C LYS A 239 -16.25 10.12 24.14
N LYS A 240 -15.61 10.84 23.21
CA LYS A 240 -14.17 11.14 23.24
C LYS A 240 -13.27 9.91 23.46
N SER A 241 -13.62 8.75 22.90
CA SER A 241 -12.78 7.54 23.02
C SER A 241 -11.89 7.27 21.81
N VAL A 242 -12.05 8.02 20.72
CA VAL A 242 -11.25 7.85 19.49
C VAL A 242 -10.22 8.97 19.42
N TRP A 243 -9.03 8.73 19.97
CA TRP A 243 -7.93 9.70 19.93
C TRP A 243 -7.32 9.81 18.53
N ILE A 244 -7.26 11.03 17.99
CA ILE A 244 -6.68 11.30 16.67
C ILE A 244 -5.49 12.28 16.71
N GLY A 245 -5.13 12.79 17.89
CA GLY A 245 -3.98 13.69 18.03
C GLY A 245 -4.29 15.16 17.82
N LYS A 246 -3.27 15.90 17.36
CA LYS A 246 -3.36 17.32 17.03
C LYS A 246 -3.72 17.47 15.56
N VAL A 247 -4.72 18.31 15.25
CA VAL A 247 -5.23 18.50 13.89
C VAL A 247 -5.40 20.00 13.60
N LYS A 248 -4.97 20.49 12.43
CA LYS A 248 -5.20 21.89 12.01
C LYS A 248 -6.59 22.07 11.37
N LYS A 249 -7.00 21.13 10.51
CA LYS A 249 -8.28 21.16 9.80
C LYS A 249 -9.02 19.82 9.95
N LEU A 250 -10.26 19.88 10.44
CA LEU A 250 -11.15 18.72 10.53
C LEU A 250 -12.34 18.92 9.58
N ARG A 251 -12.49 18.03 8.60
CA ARG A 251 -13.64 17.95 7.70
C ARG A 251 -14.43 16.67 7.96
N LEU A 252 -15.70 16.84 8.31
CA LEU A 252 -16.67 15.75 8.48
C LEU A 252 -17.77 15.93 7.44
N GLU A 253 -17.87 15.00 6.51
CA GLU A 253 -18.82 15.03 5.39
C GLU A 253 -19.87 13.91 5.55
N GLY A 254 -21.10 14.20 5.11
CA GLY A 254 -22.24 13.30 5.29
C GLY A 254 -22.51 12.91 6.76
N ASP A 255 -22.74 11.62 6.99
CA ASP A 255 -22.99 11.03 8.30
C ASP A 255 -21.76 10.99 9.20
N ALA A 256 -20.56 11.32 8.71
CA ALA A 256 -19.36 11.47 9.55
C ALA A 256 -19.52 12.59 10.59
N LYS A 257 -20.42 13.55 10.34
CA LYS A 257 -20.77 14.59 11.31
C LYS A 257 -21.35 14.02 12.60
N ARG A 258 -22.00 12.84 12.54
CA ARG A 258 -22.63 12.19 13.69
C ARG A 258 -21.64 11.61 14.69
N ILE A 259 -20.41 11.31 14.26
CA ILE A 259 -19.36 10.75 15.13
C ILE A 259 -18.47 11.82 15.76
N LYS A 260 -18.75 13.11 15.57
CA LYS A 260 -17.92 14.21 16.08
C LYS A 260 -17.71 14.12 17.60
N ASP A 261 -18.71 13.71 18.37
CA ASP A 261 -18.63 13.59 19.83
C ASP A 261 -17.82 12.35 20.30
N LYS A 262 -17.51 11.44 19.39
CA LYS A 262 -16.68 10.25 19.63
C LYS A 262 -15.19 10.53 19.50
N LEU A 263 -14.83 11.54 18.70
CA LEU A 263 -13.45 11.93 18.42
C LEU A 263 -12.86 12.72 19.59
N ASP A 264 -11.62 12.39 19.96
CA ASP A 264 -10.81 13.14 20.90
C ASP A 264 -9.58 13.73 20.18
N PHE A 265 -9.49 15.06 20.17
CA PHE A 265 -8.50 15.78 19.38
C PHE A 265 -8.23 17.18 19.90
N ILE A 266 -7.05 17.68 19.55
CA ILE A 266 -6.64 19.06 19.81
C ILE A 266 -6.64 19.81 18.49
N LEU A 267 -7.54 20.78 18.34
CA LEU A 267 -7.55 21.66 17.17
C LEU A 267 -6.46 22.73 17.31
N ILE A 268 -5.52 22.77 16.38
CA ILE A 268 -4.50 23.83 16.30
C ILE A 268 -5.04 24.92 15.38
N THR A 269 -5.36 26.07 15.94
CA THR A 269 -5.62 27.28 15.15
C THR A 269 -4.28 27.84 14.67
N PRO A 270 -4.13 28.22 13.38
CA PRO A 270 -2.96 28.98 12.94
C PRO A 270 -2.87 30.23 13.82
N ARG A 271 -1.69 30.53 14.39
CA ARG A 271 -1.46 31.87 14.91
C ARG A 271 -1.57 32.81 13.71
N SER A 272 -2.46 33.78 13.80
CA SER A 272 -2.49 34.93 12.89
C SER A 272 -1.13 35.61 12.99
N GLU A 273 -0.33 35.48 11.93
CA GLU A 273 0.84 36.32 11.68
C GLU A 273 0.40 37.75 11.33
#